data_AF-A0A6J6AHU2-F1
#
_entry.id   AF-A0A6J6AHU2-F1
#
_cell.length_a   1.000
_cell.length_b   1.000
_cell.length_c   1.000
_cell.angle_alpha   90.00
_cell.angle_beta   90.00
_cell.angle_gamma   90.00
#
_symmetry.space_group_name_H-M   'P 1'
#
loop_
_entity.id
_entity.type
_entity.pdbx_description
1 polymer ?
#
loop_
_entity_poly.entity_id
_entity_poly.type
_entity_poly.pdbx_seq_one_letter_code
_entity_poly.pdbx_strand_id
1 'polypeptide(L)'
;MTLLALWSVTGHAHSHGHDVALTDAGLTINADGVIVSPSIETPIGLETSTTSATTTTTAPVAVAKKKKAKASPVVTTRPRSAPVTTVLDTTTTTIHGHSLTTSQALAAASGWPRAWDGSTIDFAGIDGVTAEQSARATALIQNAKRDLPKYADTATAIADGYASIGDAGTGFEHFIKIPLLVDGRVLDTTAPESLVYSVKGGVKTLVSAMFIANPGTPLTDTTLVNYAGGLMQWHVHTNLCWMNGKVVGVTNAAGVCVIGTLQTGGAPMVHVWITPHVCGPFAALEGNGAGVADASDSERVDLCNRAH
;
A
#
# COMPACT_ATOMS: atom_id res chain seq x y z
N MET A 1 57.36 -15.96 -28.31
CA MET A 1 56.46 -15.71 -27.17
C MET A 1 55.10 -15.39 -27.73
N THR A 2 54.18 -16.35 -27.66
CA THR A 2 52.83 -16.25 -28.23
C THR A 2 51.89 -16.11 -27.04
N LEU A 3 51.29 -14.94 -26.85
CA LEU A 3 50.39 -14.68 -25.71
C LEU A 3 48.96 -15.04 -26.11
N LEU A 4 48.42 -16.07 -25.45
CA LEU A 4 47.00 -16.44 -25.47
C LEU A 4 46.15 -15.31 -24.86
N ALA A 5 45.16 -14.83 -25.58
CA ALA A 5 44.05 -14.07 -25.00
C ALA A 5 42.96 -15.05 -24.56
N LEU A 6 42.88 -15.34 -23.26
CA LEU A 6 41.71 -16.01 -22.68
C LEU A 6 40.57 -14.98 -22.58
N TRP A 7 39.50 -15.22 -23.32
CA TRP A 7 38.21 -14.59 -23.09
C TRP A 7 37.51 -15.32 -21.95
N SER A 8 37.48 -14.72 -20.77
CA SER A 8 36.59 -15.13 -19.69
C SER A 8 35.18 -14.62 -19.96
N VAL A 9 34.32 -15.52 -20.44
CA VAL A 9 32.86 -15.35 -20.43
C VAL A 9 32.43 -15.40 -18.95
N THR A 10 32.31 -14.25 -18.31
CA THR A 10 31.55 -14.15 -17.06
C THR A 10 30.08 -14.14 -17.42
N GLY A 11 29.49 -15.34 -17.49
CA GLY A 11 28.05 -15.51 -17.51
C GLY A 11 27.46 -14.79 -16.30
N HIS A 12 26.77 -13.68 -16.54
CA HIS A 12 25.79 -13.19 -15.58
C HIS A 12 24.73 -14.29 -15.50
N ALA A 13 24.68 -15.00 -14.38
CA ALA A 13 23.54 -15.82 -14.06
C ALA A 13 22.32 -14.91 -14.06
N HIS A 14 21.49 -14.99 -15.10
CA HIS A 14 20.12 -14.53 -15.03
C HIS A 14 19.47 -15.38 -13.93
N SER A 15 19.31 -14.78 -12.76
CA SER A 15 18.38 -15.30 -11.76
C SER A 15 17.04 -15.41 -12.45
N HIS A 16 16.61 -16.63 -12.77
CA HIS A 16 15.23 -16.88 -13.19
C HIS A 16 14.33 -16.27 -12.12
N GLY A 17 13.52 -15.28 -12.51
CA GLY A 17 12.54 -14.70 -11.61
C GLY A 17 11.71 -15.82 -11.01
N HIS A 18 11.70 -15.91 -9.69
CA HIS A 18 10.77 -16.81 -9.02
C HIS A 18 9.37 -16.23 -9.27
N ASP A 19 8.60 -16.86 -10.15
CA ASP A 19 7.19 -16.51 -10.33
C ASP A 19 6.50 -16.59 -8.97
N VAL A 20 5.95 -15.46 -8.52
CA VAL A 20 5.17 -15.41 -7.30
C VAL A 20 3.89 -16.21 -7.53
N ALA A 21 3.66 -17.20 -6.67
CA ALA A 21 2.42 -17.97 -6.72
C ALA A 21 1.23 -17.02 -6.48
N LEU A 22 0.38 -16.88 -7.50
CA LEU A 22 -0.82 -16.07 -7.40
C LEU A 22 -1.85 -16.77 -6.52
N THR A 23 -2.58 -15.99 -5.74
CA THR A 23 -3.72 -16.46 -4.92
C THR A 23 -5.01 -16.12 -5.67
N ASP A 24 -6.04 -16.95 -5.54
CA ASP A 24 -7.37 -16.62 -6.08
C ASP A 24 -8.32 -16.36 -4.90
N ALA A 25 -8.67 -15.09 -4.68
CA ALA A 25 -9.66 -14.70 -3.69
C ALA A 25 -11.11 -14.72 -4.23
N GLY A 26 -11.33 -15.25 -5.44
CA GLY A 26 -12.65 -15.31 -6.08
C GLY A 26 -13.13 -13.98 -6.65
N LEU A 27 -12.22 -13.02 -6.86
CA LEU A 27 -12.53 -11.71 -7.44
C LEU A 27 -12.84 -11.84 -8.93
N THR A 28 -13.78 -11.04 -9.43
CA THR A 28 -14.13 -10.96 -10.87
C THR A 28 -14.04 -9.54 -11.37
N ILE A 29 -13.93 -9.35 -12.70
CA ILE A 29 -13.99 -8.03 -13.34
C ILE A 29 -15.31 -7.93 -14.10
N ASN A 30 -16.15 -6.95 -13.77
CA ASN A 30 -17.40 -6.73 -14.48
C ASN A 30 -17.18 -6.03 -15.84
N ALA A 31 -18.26 -5.80 -16.59
CA ALA A 31 -18.20 -5.16 -17.91
C ALA A 31 -17.66 -3.72 -17.89
N ASP A 32 -17.76 -3.02 -16.75
CA ASP A 32 -17.28 -1.65 -16.57
C ASP A 32 -15.81 -1.59 -16.14
N GLY A 33 -15.15 -2.75 -15.96
CA GLY A 33 -13.79 -2.84 -15.47
C GLY A 33 -13.69 -2.72 -13.94
N VAL A 34 -14.79 -2.83 -13.20
CA VAL A 34 -14.78 -2.83 -11.73
C VAL A 34 -14.46 -4.23 -11.23
N ILE A 35 -13.53 -4.33 -10.28
CA ILE A 35 -13.25 -5.58 -9.56
C ILE A 35 -14.35 -5.77 -8.52
N VAL A 36 -14.96 -6.95 -8.52
CA VAL A 36 -16.07 -7.31 -7.63
C VAL A 36 -15.69 -8.52 -6.80
N SER A 37 -15.78 -8.35 -5.48
CA SER A 37 -15.61 -9.42 -4.50
C SER A 37 -16.83 -10.36 -4.53
N PRO A 38 -16.64 -11.67 -4.29
CA PRO A 38 -17.75 -12.60 -4.23
C PRO A 38 -18.69 -12.16 -3.09
N SER A 39 -19.96 -11.93 -3.41
CA SER A 39 -20.96 -11.59 -2.40
C SER A 39 -21.05 -12.72 -1.38
N ILE A 40 -20.84 -12.44 -0.10
CA ILE A 40 -21.27 -13.36 0.96
C ILE A 40 -22.81 -13.24 1.03
N GLU A 41 -23.51 -13.83 0.05
CA GLU A 41 -24.88 -14.26 0.29
C GLU A 41 -24.80 -15.49 1.18
N THR A 42 -24.77 -15.31 2.49
CA THR A 42 -25.22 -16.37 3.38
C THR A 42 -26.74 -16.42 3.27
N PRO A 43 -27.36 -17.51 2.76
CA PRO A 43 -28.77 -17.71 2.99
C PRO A 43 -28.92 -18.01 4.47
N ILE A 44 -29.28 -17.01 5.26
CA ILE A 44 -29.77 -17.24 6.62
C ILE A 44 -31.16 -17.85 6.45
N GLY A 45 -31.20 -19.16 6.20
CA GLY A 45 -32.37 -19.97 6.44
C GLY A 45 -32.73 -19.81 7.91
N LEU A 46 -33.83 -19.11 8.16
CA LEU A 46 -34.46 -18.96 9.47
C LEU A 46 -34.99 -20.33 9.92
N GLU A 47 -34.10 -21.21 10.35
CA GLU A 47 -34.46 -22.42 11.08
C GLU A 47 -34.68 -22.02 12.54
N THR A 48 -35.94 -21.82 12.88
CA THR A 48 -36.40 -21.57 14.24
C THR A 48 -36.17 -22.83 15.06
N SER A 49 -35.15 -22.86 15.90
CA SER A 49 -34.97 -23.90 16.92
C SER A 49 -34.90 -23.29 18.30
N THR A 50 -36.04 -23.36 18.97
CA THR A 50 -36.28 -23.05 20.37
C THR A 50 -35.50 -24.04 21.26
N THR A 51 -34.64 -23.55 22.16
CA THR A 51 -34.25 -24.36 23.33
C THR A 51 -33.97 -23.52 24.57
N SER A 52 -34.56 -24.01 25.65
CA SER A 52 -34.81 -23.38 26.93
C SER A 52 -33.58 -23.07 27.77
N ALA A 53 -33.74 -22.05 28.62
CA ALA A 53 -32.85 -21.69 29.71
C ALA A 53 -32.64 -22.82 30.73
N THR A 54 -31.43 -22.91 31.29
CA THR A 54 -31.21 -23.40 32.65
C THR A 54 -30.08 -22.62 33.30
N THR A 55 -30.45 -21.88 34.35
CA THR A 55 -29.60 -21.22 35.34
C THR A 55 -28.85 -22.21 36.21
N THR A 56 -27.56 -21.96 36.48
CA THR A 56 -26.96 -22.30 37.78
C THR A 56 -25.93 -21.26 38.20
N THR A 57 -26.12 -20.78 39.43
CA THR A 57 -25.40 -19.73 40.14
C THR A 57 -24.20 -20.31 40.89
N THR A 58 -23.05 -19.63 40.95
CA THR A 58 -22.22 -19.58 42.18
C THR A 58 -21.24 -18.41 42.17
N ALA A 59 -21.12 -17.75 43.32
CA ALA A 59 -20.46 -16.47 43.55
C ALA A 59 -19.02 -16.64 44.15
N PRO A 60 -18.26 -15.54 44.43
CA PRO A 60 -16.80 -15.44 44.25
C PRO A 60 -15.95 -15.62 45.52
N VAL A 61 -14.62 -15.77 45.37
CA VAL A 61 -13.66 -15.69 46.49
C VAL A 61 -12.42 -14.84 46.16
N ALA A 62 -12.36 -13.70 46.85
CA ALA A 62 -11.27 -13.02 47.56
C ALA A 62 -9.92 -12.62 46.90
N VAL A 63 -9.66 -11.32 47.11
CA VAL A 63 -8.44 -10.53 46.99
C VAL A 63 -7.42 -10.86 48.08
N ALA A 64 -6.11 -10.79 47.76
CA ALA A 64 -5.05 -10.54 48.74
C ALA A 64 -4.04 -9.50 48.24
N LYS A 65 -3.98 -8.36 48.94
CA LYS A 65 -2.93 -7.31 48.86
C LYS A 65 -1.84 -7.58 49.91
N LYS A 66 -0.58 -7.19 49.62
CA LYS A 66 0.46 -6.61 50.53
C LYS A 66 1.81 -6.62 49.78
N LYS A 67 2.80 -5.75 49.97
CA LYS A 67 3.00 -4.43 50.61
C LYS A 67 4.43 -3.97 50.20
N LYS A 68 4.66 -2.66 50.20
CA LYS A 68 5.93 -1.95 49.97
C LYS A 68 7.08 -2.34 50.92
N ALA A 69 8.33 -2.20 50.46
CA ALA A 69 9.50 -1.82 51.27
C ALA A 69 10.48 -0.96 50.43
N LYS A 70 11.30 -0.16 51.11
CA LYS A 70 11.89 1.12 50.68
C LYS A 70 13.42 1.10 50.92
N ALA A 71 14.16 1.84 50.07
CA ALA A 71 15.45 2.55 50.28
C ALA A 71 16.82 1.81 50.45
N SER A 72 17.69 2.08 49.46
CA SER A 72 19.14 2.44 49.35
C SER A 72 20.17 2.10 50.45
N PRO A 73 21.48 2.01 50.08
CA PRO A 73 22.31 3.21 49.98
C PRO A 73 23.19 3.33 48.71
N VAL A 74 23.61 4.57 48.48
CA VAL A 74 24.49 5.11 47.44
C VAL A 74 25.94 4.68 47.68
N VAL A 75 26.65 4.29 46.62
CA VAL A 75 28.13 4.34 46.56
C VAL A 75 28.56 4.96 45.24
N THR A 76 29.30 6.05 45.36
CA THR A 76 29.90 6.87 44.31
C THR A 76 31.24 6.27 43.87
N THR A 77 31.41 5.94 42.58
CA THR A 77 32.72 5.87 41.93
C THR A 77 32.66 6.40 40.49
N ARG A 78 33.62 7.28 40.17
CA ARG A 78 33.83 8.05 38.92
C ARG A 78 34.50 7.17 37.84
N PRO A 79 34.36 7.44 36.52
CA PRO A 79 34.39 6.41 35.49
C PRO A 79 35.81 6.06 35.03
N ARG A 80 36.02 4.78 34.70
CA ARG A 80 37.20 4.29 34.00
C ARG A 80 36.81 4.03 32.54
N SER A 81 37.44 4.75 31.63
CA SER A 81 37.31 4.62 30.18
C SER A 81 37.53 3.17 29.75
N ALA A 82 36.51 2.55 29.16
CA ALA A 82 36.60 1.27 28.47
C ALA A 82 36.62 1.52 26.95
N PRO A 83 37.35 0.70 26.17
CA PRO A 83 37.66 0.99 24.78
C PRO A 83 36.41 0.86 23.89
N VAL A 84 36.31 1.77 22.92
CA VAL A 84 35.31 1.75 21.86
C VAL A 84 35.55 0.51 21.00
N THR A 85 34.79 -0.54 21.26
CA THR A 85 34.62 -1.62 20.28
C THR A 85 33.51 -1.17 19.34
N THR A 86 33.89 -0.75 18.13
CA THR A 86 32.98 -0.63 17.00
C THR A 86 32.35 -1.99 16.73
N VAL A 87 31.18 -2.22 17.33
CA VAL A 87 30.27 -3.27 16.88
C VAL A 87 29.75 -2.74 15.55
N LEU A 88 30.20 -3.36 14.45
CA LEU A 88 29.61 -3.14 13.15
C LEU A 88 28.18 -3.66 13.26
N ASP A 89 27.26 -2.75 13.53
CA ASP A 89 25.84 -3.04 13.62
C ASP A 89 25.37 -3.30 12.19
N THR A 90 25.53 -4.54 11.73
CA THR A 90 24.80 -5.06 10.57
C THR A 90 23.33 -5.05 10.95
N THR A 91 22.72 -3.87 10.81
CA THR A 91 21.29 -3.72 10.74
C THR A 91 20.86 -4.48 9.49
N THR A 92 20.55 -5.76 9.66
CA THR A 92 19.74 -6.48 8.69
C THR A 92 18.37 -5.84 8.75
N THR A 93 18.17 -4.79 7.95
CA THR A 93 16.83 -4.41 7.53
C THR A 93 16.25 -5.67 6.91
N THR A 94 15.23 -6.27 7.55
CA THR A 94 14.39 -7.25 6.88
C THR A 94 13.65 -6.49 5.78
N ILE A 95 14.30 -6.32 4.64
CA ILE A 95 13.63 -5.99 3.40
C ILE A 95 12.85 -7.24 3.06
N HIS A 96 11.54 -7.24 3.30
CA HIS A 96 10.68 -8.23 2.68
C HIS A 96 10.70 -7.92 1.19
N GLY A 97 11.45 -8.72 0.43
CA GLY A 97 11.52 -8.58 -1.02
C GLY A 97 10.14 -8.87 -1.61
N HIS A 98 9.54 -7.87 -2.25
CA HIS A 98 8.45 -8.11 -3.18
C HIS A 98 9.08 -8.66 -4.45
N SER A 99 8.94 -9.96 -4.67
CA SER A 99 9.30 -10.58 -5.95
C SER A 99 8.38 -10.02 -7.03
N LEU A 100 8.97 -9.41 -8.06
CA LEU A 100 8.24 -8.93 -9.23
C LEU A 100 7.61 -10.13 -9.96
N THR A 101 6.38 -9.96 -10.44
CA THR A 101 5.80 -10.93 -11.37
C THR A 101 6.57 -10.89 -12.70
N THR A 102 6.51 -11.97 -13.48
CA THR A 102 7.12 -11.98 -14.82
C THR A 102 6.61 -10.83 -15.69
N SER A 103 5.32 -10.49 -15.61
CA SER A 103 4.76 -9.34 -16.35
C SER A 103 5.32 -7.99 -15.90
N GLN A 104 5.55 -7.80 -14.59
CA GLN A 104 6.19 -6.59 -14.07
C GLN A 104 7.66 -6.50 -14.49
N ALA A 105 8.39 -7.61 -14.46
CA ALA A 105 9.79 -7.66 -14.90
C ALA A 105 9.93 -7.34 -16.40
N LEU A 106 9.03 -7.87 -17.23
CA LEU A 106 8.99 -7.58 -18.67
C LEU A 106 8.64 -6.12 -18.95
N ALA A 107 7.60 -5.59 -18.30
CA ALA A 107 7.22 -4.18 -18.45
C ALA A 107 8.38 -3.25 -18.04
N ALA A 108 9.06 -3.56 -16.93
CA ALA A 108 10.25 -2.84 -16.49
C ALA A 108 11.38 -2.88 -17.51
N ALA A 109 11.63 -4.05 -18.12
CA ALA A 109 12.64 -4.19 -19.18
C ALA A 109 12.29 -3.38 -20.45
N SER A 110 11.00 -3.15 -20.73
CA SER A 110 10.53 -2.27 -21.82
C SER A 110 10.49 -0.77 -21.43
N GLY A 111 11.01 -0.39 -20.25
CA GLY A 111 11.08 1.00 -19.80
C GLY A 111 9.80 1.53 -19.15
N TRP A 112 8.96 0.65 -18.61
CA TRP A 112 7.81 1.01 -17.77
C TRP A 112 8.19 1.01 -16.27
N PRO A 113 7.61 1.86 -15.41
CA PRO A 113 6.82 3.02 -15.77
C PRO A 113 7.70 4.17 -16.25
N ARG A 114 7.05 5.13 -16.88
CA ARG A 114 7.68 6.32 -17.47
C ARG A 114 6.84 7.55 -17.21
N ALA A 115 7.47 8.72 -17.35
CA ALA A 115 6.79 10.00 -17.21
C ALA A 115 5.55 10.10 -18.10
N TRP A 116 4.50 10.68 -17.54
CA TRP A 116 3.23 10.92 -18.20
C TRP A 116 2.82 12.37 -18.02
N ASP A 117 2.43 13.02 -19.11
CA ASP A 117 2.12 14.45 -19.19
C ASP A 117 0.63 14.76 -18.99
N GLY A 118 -0.17 13.78 -18.53
CA GLY A 118 -1.62 13.94 -18.36
C GLY A 118 -2.43 13.73 -19.64
N SER A 119 -1.80 13.54 -20.81
CA SER A 119 -2.48 13.29 -22.08
C SER A 119 -2.99 11.84 -22.21
N THR A 120 -3.50 11.46 -23.36
CA THR A 120 -3.85 10.04 -23.61
C THR A 120 -2.57 9.21 -23.67
N ILE A 121 -2.49 8.15 -22.86
CA ILE A 121 -1.33 7.26 -22.83
C ILE A 121 -1.48 6.12 -23.85
N ASP A 122 -0.38 5.79 -24.52
CA ASP A 122 -0.26 4.61 -25.38
C ASP A 122 0.60 3.55 -24.67
N PHE A 123 0.03 2.37 -24.44
CA PHE A 123 0.72 1.24 -23.81
C PHE A 123 1.35 0.26 -24.83
N ALA A 124 1.30 0.57 -26.14
CA ALA A 124 1.95 -0.24 -27.15
C ALA A 124 3.47 -0.38 -26.88
N GLY A 125 4.00 -1.56 -27.16
CA GLY A 125 5.43 -1.87 -27.02
C GLY A 125 5.91 -2.11 -25.59
N ILE A 126 5.01 -2.22 -24.61
CA ILE A 126 5.34 -2.67 -23.25
C ILE A 126 5.17 -4.20 -23.19
N ASP A 127 6.26 -4.91 -22.93
CA ASP A 127 6.27 -6.37 -22.89
C ASP A 127 5.55 -6.90 -21.65
N GLY A 128 5.01 -8.12 -21.75
CA GLY A 128 4.33 -8.78 -20.63
C GLY A 128 2.94 -8.21 -20.32
N VAL A 129 2.39 -7.35 -21.19
CA VAL A 129 1.05 -6.75 -21.07
C VAL A 129 0.19 -7.16 -22.26
N THR A 130 -1.01 -7.68 -22.01
CA THR A 130 -1.95 -8.05 -23.07
C THR A 130 -2.75 -6.84 -23.59
N ALA A 131 -3.37 -6.97 -24.75
CA ALA A 131 -4.24 -5.93 -25.30
C ALA A 131 -5.41 -5.59 -24.36
N GLU A 132 -5.99 -6.60 -23.71
CA GLU A 132 -7.09 -6.43 -22.75
C GLU A 132 -6.63 -5.72 -21.47
N GLN A 133 -5.41 -5.99 -20.99
CA GLN A 133 -4.79 -5.29 -19.86
C GLN A 133 -4.56 -3.81 -20.18
N SER A 134 -3.97 -3.53 -21.35
CA SER A 134 -3.78 -2.16 -21.84
C SER A 134 -5.12 -1.43 -22.03
N ALA A 135 -6.15 -2.11 -22.53
CA ALA A 135 -7.48 -1.55 -22.71
C ALA A 135 -8.13 -1.20 -21.36
N ARG A 136 -8.07 -2.10 -20.36
CA ARG A 136 -8.57 -1.83 -19.01
C ARG A 136 -7.82 -0.68 -18.33
N ALA A 137 -6.50 -0.66 -18.41
CA ALA A 137 -5.67 0.42 -17.90
C ALA A 137 -6.05 1.78 -18.52
N THR A 138 -6.22 1.81 -19.85
CA THR A 138 -6.64 3.02 -20.57
C THR A 138 -8.03 3.47 -20.13
N ALA A 139 -8.99 2.54 -20.06
CA ALA A 139 -10.35 2.84 -19.63
C ALA A 139 -10.39 3.39 -18.19
N LEU A 140 -9.64 2.79 -17.26
CA LEU A 140 -9.55 3.23 -15.88
C LEU A 140 -9.04 4.68 -15.76
N ILE A 141 -7.97 5.04 -16.47
CA ILE A 141 -7.44 6.41 -16.47
C ILE A 141 -8.47 7.40 -17.04
N GLN A 142 -9.12 7.07 -18.16
CA GLN A 142 -10.09 7.95 -18.79
C GLN A 142 -11.36 8.11 -17.94
N ASN A 143 -11.83 7.03 -17.33
CA ASN A 143 -12.97 7.05 -16.41
C ASN A 143 -12.64 7.88 -15.16
N ALA A 144 -11.44 7.75 -14.59
CA ALA A 144 -11.00 8.57 -13.46
C ALA A 144 -10.96 10.07 -13.84
N LYS A 145 -10.39 10.41 -14.99
CA LYS A 145 -10.37 11.80 -15.50
C LYS A 145 -11.77 12.36 -15.76
N ARG A 146 -12.74 11.50 -16.10
CA ARG A 146 -14.14 11.89 -16.31
C ARG A 146 -14.88 12.10 -14.97
N ASP A 147 -14.74 11.16 -14.03
CA ASP A 147 -15.64 11.06 -12.88
C ASP A 147 -15.15 11.84 -11.65
N LEU A 148 -13.83 11.90 -11.45
CA LEU A 148 -13.22 12.50 -10.26
C LEU A 148 -13.29 14.04 -10.17
N PRO A 149 -13.31 14.83 -11.27
CA PRO A 149 -13.33 16.30 -11.18
C PRO A 149 -14.48 16.90 -10.35
N LYS A 150 -15.57 16.16 -10.13
CA LYS A 150 -16.64 16.57 -9.21
C LYS A 150 -16.15 16.81 -7.77
N TYR A 151 -15.04 16.18 -7.37
CA TYR A 151 -14.39 16.36 -6.07
C TYR A 151 -13.21 17.34 -6.10
N ALA A 152 -13.07 18.17 -7.14
CA ALA A 152 -12.01 19.19 -7.16
C ALA A 152 -12.07 20.12 -5.94
N ASP A 153 -13.27 20.40 -5.43
CA ASP A 153 -13.48 21.06 -4.14
C ASP A 153 -13.66 20.03 -3.02
N THR A 154 -12.77 20.10 -2.03
CA THR A 154 -12.82 19.28 -0.82
C THR A 154 -14.12 19.38 -0.04
N ALA A 155 -14.84 20.51 -0.10
CA ALA A 155 -16.13 20.63 0.57
C ALA A 155 -17.16 19.65 -0.04
N THR A 156 -17.08 19.42 -1.35
CA THR A 156 -17.93 18.43 -2.05
C THR A 156 -17.59 17.01 -1.61
N ALA A 157 -16.29 16.68 -1.50
CA ALA A 157 -15.86 15.38 -0.99
C ALA A 157 -16.31 15.16 0.47
N ILE A 158 -16.15 16.16 1.34
CA ILE A 158 -16.58 16.09 2.74
C ILE A 158 -18.10 15.92 2.84
N ALA A 159 -18.87 16.67 2.04
CA ALA A 159 -20.31 16.54 2.00
C ALA A 159 -20.77 15.16 1.51
N ASP A 160 -20.02 14.52 0.62
CA ASP A 160 -20.26 13.15 0.16
C ASP A 160 -19.74 12.07 1.13
N GLY A 161 -19.19 12.47 2.29
CA GLY A 161 -18.79 11.56 3.36
C GLY A 161 -17.33 11.10 3.32
N TYR A 162 -16.49 11.73 2.50
CA TYR A 162 -15.04 11.53 2.59
C TYR A 162 -14.46 12.30 3.78
N ALA A 163 -13.49 11.69 4.46
CA ALA A 163 -12.78 12.31 5.57
C ALA A 163 -11.27 12.24 5.33
N SER A 164 -10.59 13.37 5.55
CA SER A 164 -9.13 13.42 5.58
C SER A 164 -8.55 12.39 6.57
N ILE A 165 -7.39 11.80 6.26
CA ILE A 165 -6.63 11.00 7.23
C ILE A 165 -5.53 11.80 7.93
N GLY A 166 -5.41 13.11 7.66
CA GLY A 166 -4.52 14.02 8.38
C GLY A 166 -3.06 13.99 7.95
N ASP A 167 -2.78 13.45 6.77
CA ASP A 167 -1.43 13.23 6.23
C ASP A 167 -0.92 14.36 5.32
N ALA A 168 -1.62 15.51 5.30
CA ALA A 168 -1.29 16.72 4.54
C ALA A 168 0.18 17.16 4.63
N GLY A 169 0.83 16.88 5.76
CA GLY A 169 2.24 17.21 6.01
C GLY A 169 3.22 16.52 5.07
N THR A 170 2.78 15.50 4.32
CA THR A 170 3.57 14.82 3.28
C THR A 170 3.65 15.60 1.96
N GLY A 171 2.88 16.70 1.83
CA GLY A 171 2.65 17.37 0.55
C GLY A 171 1.43 16.84 -0.19
N PHE A 172 0.82 15.75 0.29
CA PHE A 172 -0.42 15.18 -0.21
C PHE A 172 -1.36 14.88 0.95
N GLU A 173 -2.66 14.91 0.70
CA GLU A 173 -3.66 14.57 1.70
C GLU A 173 -4.68 13.60 1.13
N HIS A 174 -4.84 12.46 1.81
CA HIS A 174 -5.81 11.45 1.44
C HIS A 174 -7.12 11.66 2.18
N PHE A 175 -8.20 11.55 1.43
CA PHE A 175 -9.57 11.65 1.91
C PHE A 175 -10.24 10.30 1.64
N ILE A 176 -10.62 9.59 2.69
CA ILE A 176 -11.18 8.23 2.60
C ILE A 176 -12.68 8.25 2.89
N LYS A 177 -13.45 7.45 2.15
CA LYS A 177 -14.86 7.18 2.44
C LYS A 177 -15.02 5.76 2.96
N ILE A 178 -15.04 5.62 4.28
CA ILE A 178 -14.98 4.34 5.00
C ILE A 178 -15.96 3.26 4.51
N PRO A 179 -17.24 3.56 4.20
CA PRO A 179 -18.17 2.54 3.71
C PRO A 179 -17.73 1.84 2.42
N LEU A 180 -16.94 2.53 1.57
CA LEU A 180 -16.47 1.97 0.29
C LEU A 180 -15.33 0.96 0.46
N LEU A 181 -14.62 0.97 1.58
CA LEU A 181 -13.55 0.00 1.84
C LEU A 181 -14.05 -1.45 1.92
N VAL A 182 -15.37 -1.64 2.11
CA VAL A 182 -15.99 -2.95 2.36
C VAL A 182 -17.21 -3.20 1.47
N ASP A 183 -17.44 -2.39 0.44
CA ASP A 183 -18.62 -2.51 -0.43
C ASP A 183 -18.49 -3.60 -1.51
N GLY A 184 -17.35 -4.30 -1.53
CA GLY A 184 -17.07 -5.37 -2.47
C GLY A 184 -16.69 -4.89 -3.88
N ARG A 185 -16.44 -3.59 -4.08
CA ARG A 185 -16.07 -2.99 -5.37
C ARG A 185 -14.70 -2.35 -5.27
N VAL A 186 -13.90 -2.45 -6.33
CA VAL A 186 -12.59 -1.80 -6.42
C VAL A 186 -12.38 -1.33 -7.85
N LEU A 187 -11.69 -0.20 -8.03
CA LEU A 187 -11.50 0.47 -9.33
C LEU A 187 -12.81 1.03 -9.91
N ASP A 188 -13.82 1.29 -9.07
CA ASP A 188 -15.01 2.05 -9.45
C ASP A 188 -14.74 3.55 -9.35
N THR A 189 -14.48 4.19 -10.49
CA THR A 189 -14.15 5.62 -10.55
C THR A 189 -15.30 6.54 -10.14
N THR A 190 -16.54 6.03 -10.08
CA THR A 190 -17.70 6.80 -9.63
C THR A 190 -17.82 6.87 -8.11
N ALA A 191 -17.21 5.90 -7.42
CA ALA A 191 -17.16 5.73 -5.97
C ALA A 191 -15.76 5.26 -5.52
N PRO A 192 -14.70 6.09 -5.65
CA PRO A 192 -13.35 5.70 -5.24
C PRO A 192 -13.24 5.60 -3.71
N GLU A 193 -12.46 4.65 -3.19
CA GLU A 193 -12.30 4.50 -1.74
C GLU A 193 -11.54 5.67 -1.11
N SER A 194 -10.61 6.27 -1.87
CA SER A 194 -9.80 7.40 -1.44
C SER A 194 -9.53 8.42 -2.56
N LEU A 195 -9.61 9.69 -2.21
CA LEU A 195 -9.25 10.84 -3.05
C LEU A 195 -7.92 11.41 -2.57
N VAL A 196 -7.05 11.80 -3.51
CA VAL A 196 -5.71 12.32 -3.19
C VAL A 196 -5.58 13.75 -3.69
N TYR A 197 -5.26 14.66 -2.76
CA TYR A 197 -5.03 16.06 -3.05
C TYR A 197 -3.57 16.42 -2.86
N SER A 198 -2.96 17.08 -3.84
CA SER A 198 -1.69 17.79 -3.62
C SER A 198 -1.92 19.00 -2.73
N VAL A 199 -1.03 19.21 -1.78
CA VAL A 199 -1.09 20.29 -0.79
C VAL A 199 0.09 21.23 -1.00
N LYS A 200 -0.16 22.40 -1.56
CA LYS A 200 0.86 23.43 -1.81
C LYS A 200 0.42 24.76 -1.22
N GLY A 201 1.19 25.30 -0.27
CA GLY A 201 0.84 26.55 0.41
C GLY A 201 -0.52 26.52 1.10
N GLY A 202 -0.95 25.35 1.58
CA GLY A 202 -2.27 25.12 2.18
C GLY A 202 -3.42 24.93 1.18
N VAL A 203 -3.16 25.10 -0.13
CA VAL A 203 -4.14 24.84 -1.19
C VAL A 203 -4.13 23.36 -1.53
N LYS A 204 -5.33 22.76 -1.52
CA LYS A 204 -5.55 21.37 -1.93
C LYS A 204 -6.02 21.33 -3.38
N THR A 205 -5.34 20.55 -4.22
CA THR A 205 -5.73 20.31 -5.62
C THR A 205 -5.88 18.81 -5.83
N LEU A 206 -7.04 18.35 -6.30
CA LEU A 206 -7.27 16.94 -6.60
C LEU A 206 -6.35 16.50 -7.75
N VAL A 207 -5.59 15.43 -7.53
CA VAL A 207 -4.57 14.95 -8.48
C VAL A 207 -4.68 13.46 -8.81
N SER A 208 -5.29 12.67 -7.92
CA SER A 208 -5.36 11.22 -8.05
C SER A 208 -6.52 10.66 -7.21
N ALA A 209 -6.90 9.41 -7.49
CA ALA A 209 -7.62 8.56 -6.56
C ALA A 209 -6.74 7.37 -6.16
N MET A 210 -6.88 6.92 -4.92
CA MET A 210 -6.29 5.67 -4.45
C MET A 210 -7.41 4.66 -4.28
N PHE A 211 -7.38 3.60 -5.09
CA PHE A 211 -8.32 2.51 -4.98
C PHE A 211 -7.78 1.45 -4.05
N ILE A 212 -8.63 0.96 -3.14
CA ILE A 212 -8.22 0.10 -2.04
C ILE A 212 -9.07 -1.17 -2.12
N ALA A 213 -8.40 -2.31 -2.29
CA ALA A 213 -9.07 -3.61 -2.26
C ALA A 213 -9.73 -3.88 -0.91
N ASN A 214 -10.67 -4.83 -0.88
CA ASN A 214 -11.31 -5.17 0.38
C ASN A 214 -10.28 -5.76 1.38
N PRO A 215 -10.45 -5.51 2.69
CA PRO A 215 -9.61 -6.10 3.72
C PRO A 215 -9.51 -7.63 3.58
N GLY A 216 -8.28 -8.15 3.61
CA GLY A 216 -8.01 -9.57 3.45
C GLY A 216 -7.71 -10.02 2.01
N THR A 217 -7.88 -9.16 1.01
CA THR A 217 -7.41 -9.46 -0.35
C THR A 217 -5.88 -9.58 -0.37
N PRO A 218 -5.31 -10.69 -0.87
CA PRO A 218 -3.86 -10.82 -1.01
C PRO A 218 -3.29 -9.85 -2.04
N LEU A 219 -2.11 -9.28 -1.79
CA LEU A 219 -1.39 -8.48 -2.79
C LEU A 219 -1.08 -9.28 -4.07
N THR A 220 -0.94 -10.59 -3.92
CA THR A 220 -0.67 -11.57 -4.99
C THR A 220 -1.95 -12.14 -5.60
N ASP A 221 -3.11 -11.53 -5.36
CA ASP A 221 -4.35 -11.99 -5.96
C ASP A 221 -4.27 -11.95 -7.49
N THR A 222 -4.73 -13.02 -8.13
CA THR A 222 -4.64 -13.21 -9.58
C THR A 222 -5.41 -12.14 -10.36
N THR A 223 -6.58 -11.72 -9.87
CA THR A 223 -7.40 -10.69 -10.52
C THR A 223 -6.75 -9.32 -10.38
N LEU A 224 -6.19 -9.00 -9.20
CA LEU A 224 -5.43 -7.76 -9.01
C LEU A 224 -4.21 -7.69 -9.94
N VAL A 225 -3.34 -8.71 -9.87
CA VAL A 225 -2.09 -8.78 -10.64
C VAL A 225 -2.37 -8.77 -12.15
N ASN A 226 -3.40 -9.48 -12.61
CA ASN A 226 -3.72 -9.58 -14.03
C ASN A 226 -4.61 -8.44 -14.54
N TYR A 227 -5.09 -7.54 -13.67
CA TYR A 227 -5.98 -6.44 -14.09
C TYR A 227 -5.34 -5.60 -15.20
N ALA A 228 -4.14 -5.08 -14.97
CA ALA A 228 -3.34 -4.39 -15.99
C ALA A 228 -1.91 -4.93 -16.13
N GLY A 229 -1.65 -6.12 -15.58
CA GLY A 229 -0.34 -6.77 -15.65
C GLY A 229 0.76 -5.86 -15.08
N GLY A 230 1.90 -5.80 -15.79
CA GLY A 230 3.03 -4.97 -15.39
C GLY A 230 2.78 -3.46 -15.43
N LEU A 231 1.64 -2.99 -15.94
CA LEU A 231 1.33 -1.55 -16.00
C LEU A 231 0.98 -0.95 -14.65
N MET A 232 0.30 -1.72 -13.80
CA MET A 232 -0.18 -1.29 -12.49
C MET A 232 0.62 -1.96 -11.39
N GLN A 233 1.04 -1.17 -10.41
CA GLN A 233 1.71 -1.67 -9.22
C GLN A 233 0.77 -1.52 -8.02
N TRP A 234 0.22 -2.65 -7.60
CA TRP A 234 -0.43 -2.75 -6.30
C TRP A 234 0.63 -2.68 -5.21
N HIS A 235 0.30 -2.03 -4.10
CA HIS A 235 1.14 -1.95 -2.92
C HIS A 235 0.28 -2.02 -1.66
N VAL A 236 0.92 -2.14 -0.50
CA VAL A 236 0.26 -2.15 0.81
C VAL A 236 1.00 -1.24 1.76
N HIS A 237 0.26 -0.57 2.66
CA HIS A 237 0.87 0.13 3.78
C HIS A 237 0.87 -0.76 5.02
N THR A 238 2.05 -1.23 5.41
CA THR A 238 2.25 -2.10 6.60
C THR A 238 2.91 -1.36 7.76
N ASN A 239 3.20 -0.08 7.60
CA ASN A 239 3.95 0.75 8.54
C ASN A 239 3.17 1.97 9.05
N LEU A 240 1.93 2.19 8.59
CA LEU A 240 1.13 3.34 9.00
C LEU A 240 0.57 3.16 10.42
N CYS A 241 0.72 4.19 11.24
CA CYS A 241 0.21 4.24 12.60
C CYS A 241 -1.06 5.08 12.66
N TRP A 242 -2.14 4.48 13.18
CA TRP A 242 -3.48 5.05 13.16
C TRP A 242 -3.98 5.42 14.56
N MET A 243 -4.72 6.51 14.66
CA MET A 243 -5.49 6.88 15.86
C MET A 243 -6.72 7.67 15.43
N ASN A 244 -7.92 7.25 15.89
CA ASN A 244 -9.18 7.94 15.62
C ASN A 244 -9.43 8.24 14.12
N GLY A 245 -9.11 7.29 13.24
CA GLY A 245 -9.27 7.44 11.78
C GLY A 245 -8.25 8.36 11.11
N LYS A 246 -7.20 8.78 11.83
CA LYS A 246 -6.10 9.59 11.31
C LYS A 246 -4.80 8.82 11.31
N VAL A 247 -3.96 9.07 10.31
CA VAL A 247 -2.55 8.69 10.31
C VAL A 247 -1.82 9.64 11.24
N VAL A 248 -1.19 9.10 12.28
CA VAL A 248 -0.46 9.84 13.31
C VAL A 248 1.05 9.63 13.23
N GLY A 249 1.50 8.81 12.28
CA GLY A 249 2.91 8.58 12.00
C GLY A 249 3.13 7.25 11.29
N VAL A 250 4.39 6.84 11.28
CA VAL A 250 4.83 5.52 10.81
C VAL A 250 5.55 4.76 11.92
N THR A 251 5.68 3.45 11.74
CA THR A 251 6.46 2.61 12.64
C THR A 251 7.93 3.07 12.70
N ASN A 252 8.55 2.97 13.87
CA ASN A 252 9.99 3.16 14.01
C ASN A 252 10.79 2.02 13.36
N ALA A 253 12.12 2.06 13.45
CA ALA A 253 13.01 1.04 12.89
C ALA A 253 12.77 -0.39 13.43
N ALA A 254 12.11 -0.54 14.58
CA ALA A 254 11.72 -1.82 15.15
C ALA A 254 10.31 -2.28 14.73
N GLY A 255 9.65 -1.56 13.80
CA GLY A 255 8.30 -1.88 13.35
C GLY A 255 7.20 -1.48 14.36
N VAL A 256 7.49 -0.61 15.31
CA VAL A 256 6.56 -0.23 16.39
C VAL A 256 6.02 1.19 16.21
N CYS A 257 4.70 1.35 16.36
CA CYS A 257 4.07 2.66 16.45
C CYS A 257 4.36 3.32 17.80
N VAL A 258 5.04 4.47 17.77
CA VAL A 258 5.30 5.29 18.98
C VAL A 258 4.00 5.97 19.45
N ILE A 259 3.15 6.36 18.49
CA ILE A 259 1.82 6.94 18.72
C ILE A 259 0.84 6.20 17.81
N GLY A 260 -0.33 5.88 18.34
CA GLY A 260 -1.36 5.13 17.60
C GLY A 260 -1.09 3.62 17.55
N THR A 261 -1.77 2.95 16.64
CA THR A 261 -1.70 1.50 16.46
C THR A 261 -1.44 1.16 15.00
N LEU A 262 -0.59 0.16 14.77
CA LEU A 262 -0.41 -0.42 13.45
C LEU A 262 -1.68 -1.18 13.07
N GLN A 263 -2.23 -0.92 11.89
CA GLN A 263 -3.24 -1.82 11.32
C GLN A 263 -2.52 -2.96 10.61
N THR A 264 -2.77 -4.18 11.07
CA THR A 264 -2.16 -5.40 10.50
C THR A 264 -2.89 -5.83 9.23
N GLY A 265 -2.14 -6.14 8.17
CA GLY A 265 -2.68 -6.73 6.94
C GLY A 265 -3.27 -5.72 5.96
N GLY A 266 -2.70 -4.51 5.86
CA GLY A 266 -3.14 -3.44 4.96
C GLY A 266 -3.59 -3.94 3.59
N ALA A 267 -4.72 -3.41 3.11
CA ALA A 267 -5.32 -3.89 1.88
C ALA A 267 -4.53 -3.43 0.64
N PRO A 268 -4.39 -4.28 -0.41
CA PRO A 268 -3.77 -3.89 -1.66
C PRO A 268 -4.40 -2.62 -2.23
N MET A 269 -3.58 -1.67 -2.65
CA MET A 269 -4.05 -0.41 -3.18
C MET A 269 -3.23 0.03 -4.40
N VAL A 270 -3.85 0.87 -5.22
CA VAL A 270 -3.23 1.43 -6.41
C VAL A 270 -3.70 2.86 -6.61
N HIS A 271 -2.77 3.74 -6.97
CA HIS A 271 -3.09 5.11 -7.31
C HIS A 271 -3.41 5.21 -8.80
N VAL A 272 -4.37 6.07 -9.15
CA VAL A 272 -4.71 6.42 -10.53
C VAL A 272 -4.70 7.94 -10.64
N TRP A 273 -3.63 8.43 -11.26
CA TRP A 273 -3.38 9.84 -11.46
C TRP A 273 -4.26 10.40 -12.57
N ILE A 274 -4.84 11.59 -12.32
CA ILE A 274 -5.60 12.36 -13.31
C ILE A 274 -4.85 13.63 -13.77
N THR A 275 -3.67 13.87 -13.21
CA THR A 275 -2.74 14.95 -13.57
C THR A 275 -1.37 14.36 -13.97
N PRO A 276 -0.50 15.14 -14.64
CA PRO A 276 0.84 14.68 -15.01
C PRO A 276 1.61 14.09 -13.83
N HIS A 277 2.36 13.01 -14.06
CA HIS A 277 3.15 12.34 -13.04
C HIS A 277 4.44 11.75 -13.61
N VAL A 278 5.56 11.95 -12.90
CA VAL A 278 6.92 11.59 -13.39
C VAL A 278 7.15 10.08 -13.49
N CYS A 279 6.39 9.29 -12.74
CA CYS A 279 6.40 7.83 -12.77
C CYS A 279 5.15 7.25 -13.45
N GLY A 280 4.42 8.04 -14.25
CA GLY A 280 3.27 7.56 -14.99
C GLY A 280 1.96 7.52 -14.17
N PRO A 281 0.85 7.11 -14.82
CA PRO A 281 -0.49 7.26 -14.27
C PRO A 281 -0.83 6.32 -13.10
N PHE A 282 -0.01 5.29 -12.85
CA PHE A 282 -0.23 4.28 -11.80
C PHE A 282 0.85 4.28 -10.72
N ALA A 283 1.58 5.39 -10.56
CA ALA A 283 2.69 5.47 -9.63
C ALA A 283 2.24 5.37 -8.17
N ALA A 284 2.95 4.55 -7.38
CA ALA A 284 2.65 4.29 -5.97
C ALA A 284 3.15 5.38 -5.00
N LEU A 285 4.22 6.10 -5.34
CA LEU A 285 4.95 7.01 -4.44
C LEU A 285 4.37 8.42 -4.42
N GLU A 286 4.11 8.97 -3.22
CA GLU A 286 4.47 10.35 -2.82
C GLU A 286 4.64 10.51 -1.28
N GLY A 287 5.89 10.49 -0.78
CA GLY A 287 6.23 10.95 0.58
C GLY A 287 6.03 9.96 1.74
N ASN A 288 6.44 10.39 2.95
CA ASN A 288 6.70 9.60 4.17
C ASN A 288 5.58 8.65 4.67
N GLY A 289 4.39 8.67 4.07
CA GLY A 289 3.30 7.72 4.35
C GLY A 289 3.44 6.38 3.63
N ALA A 290 4.29 6.26 2.61
CA ALA A 290 4.39 5.06 1.77
C ALA A 290 5.39 3.99 2.24
N GLY A 291 5.97 4.15 3.42
CA GLY A 291 7.32 3.61 3.61
C GLY A 291 8.31 4.59 2.98
N VAL A 292 9.42 4.79 3.67
CA VAL A 292 10.23 6.01 3.60
C VAL A 292 10.72 6.34 2.19
N ALA A 293 10.62 7.62 1.80
CA ALA A 293 11.72 8.33 1.15
C ALA A 293 11.54 9.86 1.32
N ASP A 294 12.33 10.44 2.21
CA ASP A 294 12.79 11.82 2.11
C ASP A 294 13.72 11.89 0.89
N ALA A 295 13.14 11.96 -0.29
CA ALA A 295 13.84 11.93 -1.57
C ALA A 295 13.43 13.15 -2.41
N SER A 296 14.43 13.82 -2.96
CA SER A 296 14.28 14.89 -3.95
C SER A 296 13.48 14.43 -5.18
N ASP A 297 12.90 15.36 -5.95
CA ASP A 297 12.20 15.01 -7.21
C ASP A 297 13.10 14.23 -8.18
N SER A 298 14.42 14.48 -8.17
CA SER A 298 15.42 13.70 -8.93
C SER A 298 15.58 12.28 -8.41
N GLU A 299 15.55 12.07 -7.10
CA GLU A 299 15.58 10.72 -6.52
C GLU A 299 14.23 10.01 -6.72
N ARG A 300 13.10 10.73 -6.81
CA ARG A 300 11.78 10.15 -7.08
C ARG A 300 11.67 9.51 -8.47
N VAL A 301 12.33 10.07 -9.49
CA VAL A 301 12.38 9.50 -10.85
C VAL A 301 13.11 8.14 -10.87
N ASP A 302 14.17 7.98 -10.07
CA ASP A 302 14.91 6.72 -9.94
C ASP A 302 14.16 5.66 -9.11
N LEU A 303 13.10 6.06 -8.40
CA LEU A 303 12.29 5.19 -7.55
C LEU A 303 11.04 4.64 -8.24
N CYS A 304 10.72 5.04 -9.48
CA CYS A 304 9.50 4.61 -10.17
C CYS A 304 9.36 3.08 -10.34
N ASN A 305 10.45 2.33 -10.14
CA ASN A 305 10.51 0.87 -10.23
C ASN A 305 11.09 0.18 -8.98
N ARG A 306 11.36 0.91 -7.89
CA ARG A 306 11.89 0.26 -6.68
C ARG A 306 10.80 -0.54 -5.99
N ALA A 307 11.18 -1.68 -5.41
CA ALA A 307 10.30 -2.44 -4.53
C ALA A 307 9.77 -1.52 -3.42
N HIS A 308 8.44 -1.47 -3.28
CA HIS A 308 7.70 -0.73 -2.27
C HIS A 308 7.27 -1.69 -1.16
#